data_AF-I2DA41-F1
#
_entry.id   AF-I2DA41-F1
#
_cell.length_a   1.000
_cell.length_b   1.000
_cell.length_c   1.000
_cell.angle_alpha   90.00
_cell.angle_beta   90.00
_cell.angle_gamma   90.00
#
_symmetry.space_group_name_H-M   'P 1'
#
loop_
_entity.id
_entity.type
_entity.pdbx_description
1 polymer ?
#
loop_
_entity_poly.entity_id
_entity_poly.type
_entity_poly.pdbx_seq_one_letter_code
_entity_poly.pdbx_strand_id
1 'polypeptide(L)'
;MKSRTNKISVLLVVISLLYVIYLTYISNNNLLVGATVSKGKNGDVVITNVDEYSMASYSGIEKGDIVKRINNQKINTKEIKMNKLKNVSSMVVERNGKDVELKLTLFNDKNFSTYLIPLMFYIVCLFCCLFIIKINESKDLPSALVLIIFLLSASIAYISAGVSV
;
A
#
# COMPACT_ATOMS: atom_id res chain seq x y z
N MET A 1 16.86 5.47 37.11
CA MET A 1 17.21 4.26 36.32
C MET A 1 16.23 4.17 35.16
N LYS A 2 16.67 4.30 33.90
CA LYS A 2 15.76 4.41 32.74
C LYS A 2 14.91 3.11 32.61
N SER A 3 13.59 3.25 32.76
CA SER A 3 12.60 2.16 32.79
C SER A 3 12.84 1.13 31.66
N ARG A 4 12.80 -0.16 32.01
CA ARG A 4 13.06 -1.26 31.04
C ARG A 4 11.95 -1.33 29.99
N THR A 5 10.70 -1.15 30.41
CA THR A 5 9.53 -1.18 29.51
C THR A 5 9.53 -0.02 28.52
N ASN A 6 9.99 1.16 28.93
CA ASN A 6 10.11 2.31 28.05
C ASN A 6 11.17 2.12 26.97
N LYS A 7 12.30 1.48 27.26
CA LYS A 7 13.31 1.17 26.23
C LYS A 7 12.75 0.26 25.14
N ILE A 8 12.00 -0.77 25.54
CA ILE A 8 11.33 -1.69 24.61
C ILE A 8 10.28 -0.94 23.80
N SER A 9 9.48 -0.08 24.45
CA SER A 9 8.45 0.72 23.79
C SER A 9 9.04 1.65 22.71
N VAL A 10 10.15 2.32 23.01
CA VAL A 10 10.85 3.17 22.03
C VAL A 10 11.37 2.34 20.85
N LEU A 11 11.95 1.16 21.12
CA LEU A 11 12.41 0.26 20.07
C LEU A 11 11.25 -0.16 19.14
N LEU A 12 10.11 -0.53 19.70
CA LEU A 12 8.91 -0.90 18.93
C LEU A 12 8.40 0.26 18.07
N VAL A 13 8.38 1.48 18.61
CA VAL A 13 8.00 2.68 17.84
C VAL A 13 8.95 2.89 16.67
N VAL A 14 10.27 2.80 16.87
CA VAL A 14 11.26 2.94 15.79
C VAL A 14 11.10 1.86 14.72
N ILE A 15 10.92 0.60 15.13
CA ILE A 15 10.68 -0.50 14.18
C ILE A 15 9.40 -0.25 13.37
N SER A 16 8.33 0.21 14.02
CA SER A 16 7.07 0.53 13.34
C SER A 16 7.24 1.65 12.30
N LEU A 17 8.03 2.68 12.62
CA LEU A 17 8.31 3.79 11.71
C LEU A 17 9.06 3.29 10.47
N LEU A 18 10.10 2.46 10.66
CA LEU A 18 10.85 1.87 9.55
C LEU A 18 9.95 1.00 8.67
N TYR A 19 9.05 0.22 9.27
CA TYR A 19 8.11 -0.62 8.54
C TYR A 19 7.12 0.20 7.72
N VAL A 20 6.53 1.26 8.30
CA VAL A 20 5.61 2.15 7.57
C VAL A 20 6.32 2.88 6.44
N ILE A 21 7.55 3.38 6.65
CA ILE A 21 8.35 4.00 5.59
C ILE A 21 8.59 3.01 4.44
N TYR A 22 8.91 1.75 4.76
CA TYR A 22 9.09 0.70 3.77
C TYR A 22 7.81 0.43 2.96
N LEU A 23 6.65 0.33 3.62
CA LEU A 23 5.37 0.16 2.94
C LEU A 23 5.04 1.34 2.02
N THR A 24 5.27 2.57 2.49
CA THR A 24 5.11 3.79 1.69
C THR A 24 6.02 3.79 0.48
N TYR A 25 7.26 3.34 0.61
CA TYR A 25 8.19 3.23 -0.51
C TYR A 25 7.70 2.22 -1.56
N ILE A 26 7.15 1.07 -1.15
CA ILE A 26 6.57 0.09 -2.09
C ILE A 26 5.36 0.69 -2.81
N SER A 27 4.47 1.35 -2.05
CA SER A 27 3.26 1.97 -2.58
C SER A 27 3.57 3.07 -3.59
N ASN A 28 4.51 3.97 -3.28
CA ASN A 28 4.90 5.09 -4.16
C ASN A 28 5.59 4.66 -5.44
N ASN A 29 6.34 3.55 -5.42
CA ASN A 29 7.05 3.07 -6.60
C ASN A 29 6.18 2.16 -7.51
N ASN A 30 4.86 2.12 -7.30
CA ASN A 30 3.90 1.35 -8.10
C ASN A 30 4.33 -0.12 -8.29
N LEU A 31 5.04 -0.69 -7.31
CA LEU A 31 5.65 -2.01 -7.38
C LEU A 31 4.61 -3.14 -7.44
N LEU A 32 3.37 -2.83 -7.03
CA LEU A 32 2.21 -3.71 -6.99
C LEU A 32 1.00 -2.96 -7.57
N VAL A 33 0.53 -3.39 -8.73
CA VAL A 33 -0.65 -2.79 -9.40
C VAL A 33 -1.94 -3.52 -9.00
N GLY A 34 -1.84 -4.80 -8.58
CA GLY A 34 -2.99 -5.66 -8.28
C GLY A 34 -3.79 -6.05 -9.51
N ALA A 35 -3.14 -6.11 -10.68
CA ALA A 35 -3.72 -6.64 -11.90
C ALA A 35 -2.88 -7.82 -12.42
N THR A 36 -3.58 -8.92 -12.70
CA THR A 36 -3.02 -10.12 -13.31
C THR A 36 -3.30 -10.10 -14.80
N VAL A 37 -2.28 -10.39 -15.60
CA VAL A 37 -2.34 -10.42 -17.05
C VAL A 37 -1.96 -11.79 -17.60
N SER A 38 -2.55 -12.16 -18.73
CA SER A 38 -2.16 -13.31 -19.52
C SER A 38 -1.93 -12.92 -20.97
N LYS A 39 -1.12 -13.70 -21.68
CA LYS A 39 -0.99 -13.56 -23.13
C LYS A 39 -2.20 -14.21 -23.80
N GLY A 40 -2.94 -13.41 -24.57
CA GLY A 40 -4.01 -13.86 -25.45
C GLY A 40 -3.47 -14.57 -26.70
N LYS A 41 -4.40 -15.16 -27.47
CA LYS A 41 -4.08 -16.01 -28.63
C LYS A 41 -3.28 -15.29 -29.74
N ASN A 42 -3.44 -13.97 -29.87
CA ASN A 42 -2.78 -13.17 -30.90
C ASN A 42 -1.50 -12.47 -30.39
N GLY A 43 -1.03 -12.81 -29.18
CA GLY A 43 0.11 -12.14 -28.54
C GLY A 43 -0.25 -10.90 -27.74
N ASP A 44 -1.53 -10.53 -27.70
CA ASP A 44 -2.05 -9.41 -26.89
C ASP A 44 -1.97 -9.71 -25.39
N VAL A 45 -1.87 -8.69 -24.56
CA VAL A 45 -1.85 -8.83 -23.10
C VAL A 45 -3.23 -8.49 -22.56
N VAL A 46 -3.89 -9.45 -21.92
CA VAL A 46 -5.27 -9.34 -21.45
C VAL A 46 -5.29 -9.39 -19.93
N ILE A 47 -6.03 -8.48 -19.30
CA ILE A 47 -6.28 -8.50 -17.85
C ILE A 47 -7.20 -9.68 -17.52
N THR A 48 -6.70 -10.66 -16.76
CA THR A 48 -7.46 -11.85 -16.37
C THR A 48 -8.04 -11.75 -14.97
N ASN A 49 -7.41 -10.95 -14.10
CA ASN A 49 -7.92 -10.66 -12.77
C ASN A 49 -7.52 -9.24 -12.34
N VAL A 50 -8.39 -8.62 -11.57
CA VAL A 50 -8.13 -7.37 -10.86
C VAL A 50 -8.41 -7.65 -9.40
N ASP A 51 -7.39 -7.50 -8.57
CA ASP A 51 -7.50 -7.71 -7.13
C ASP A 51 -8.38 -6.59 -6.54
N GLU A 52 -9.34 -6.93 -5.68
CA GLU A 52 -10.20 -5.94 -5.03
C GLU A 52 -9.37 -4.98 -4.18
N TYR A 53 -9.80 -3.71 -4.10
CA TYR A 53 -9.09 -2.68 -3.34
C TYR A 53 -7.63 -2.44 -3.81
N SER A 54 -7.27 -2.88 -5.02
CA SER A 54 -5.98 -2.61 -5.66
C SER A 54 -5.93 -1.25 -6.34
N MET A 55 -4.70 -0.80 -6.63
CA MET A 55 -4.48 0.34 -7.50
C MET A 55 -5.15 0.15 -8.88
N ALA A 56 -5.14 -1.06 -9.43
CA ALA A 56 -5.85 -1.38 -10.67
C ALA A 56 -7.37 -1.18 -10.55
N SER A 57 -7.98 -1.69 -9.48
CA SER A 57 -9.41 -1.53 -9.20
C SER A 57 -9.79 -0.05 -9.05
N TYR A 58 -9.00 0.72 -8.29
CA TYR A 58 -9.25 2.15 -8.09
C TYR A 58 -9.02 3.00 -9.33
N SER A 59 -8.12 2.56 -10.20
CA SER A 59 -7.86 3.20 -11.49
C SER A 59 -8.91 2.83 -12.55
N GLY A 60 -9.86 1.95 -12.22
CA GLY A 60 -10.93 1.53 -13.11
C GLY A 60 -10.53 0.48 -14.14
N ILE A 61 -9.43 -0.25 -13.91
CA ILE A 61 -9.06 -1.41 -14.73
C ILE A 61 -10.08 -2.53 -14.50
N GLU A 62 -10.53 -3.17 -15.58
CA GLU A 62 -11.52 -4.24 -15.52
C GLU A 62 -10.97 -5.53 -16.12
N LYS A 63 -11.51 -6.65 -15.64
CA LYS A 63 -11.22 -7.97 -16.22
C LYS A 63 -11.71 -8.01 -17.67
N GLY A 64 -10.85 -8.48 -18.57
CA GLY A 64 -11.13 -8.54 -20.00
C GLY A 64 -10.54 -7.37 -20.80
N ASP A 65 -10.05 -6.33 -20.14
CA ASP A 65 -9.33 -5.23 -20.80
C ASP A 65 -8.10 -5.75 -21.54
N ILE A 66 -7.90 -5.26 -22.76
CA ILE A 66 -6.71 -5.57 -23.56
C ILE A 66 -5.72 -4.42 -23.42
N VAL A 67 -4.56 -4.69 -22.82
CA VAL A 67 -3.53 -3.67 -22.62
C VAL A 67 -2.90 -3.35 -23.98
N LYS A 68 -2.88 -2.07 -24.37
CA LYS A 68 -2.22 -1.58 -25.59
C LYS A 68 -0.89 -0.91 -25.27
N ARG A 69 -0.86 -0.08 -24.24
CA ARG A 69 0.32 0.71 -23.83
C ARG A 69 0.42 0.80 -22.32
N ILE A 70 1.66 0.83 -21.83
CA ILE A 70 2.02 1.10 -20.43
C ILE A 70 3.03 2.24 -20.44
N ASN A 71 2.86 3.25 -19.60
CA ASN A 71 3.79 4.38 -19.45
C ASN A 71 4.13 5.07 -20.80
N ASN A 72 3.13 5.27 -21.65
CA ASN A 72 3.29 5.79 -23.01
C ASN A 72 4.19 4.95 -23.95
N GLN A 73 4.60 3.74 -23.55
CA GLN A 73 5.40 2.83 -24.36
C GLN A 73 4.62 1.56 -24.71
N LYS A 74 5.09 0.85 -25.75
CA LYS A 74 4.57 -0.47 -26.12
C LYS A 74 5.00 -1.45 -25.03
N ILE A 75 4.09 -2.35 -24.65
CA ILE A 75 4.28 -3.26 -23.52
C ILE A 75 5.61 -4.00 -23.61
N ASN A 76 6.39 -3.91 -22.53
CA ASN A 76 7.66 -4.62 -22.42
C ASN A 76 7.54 -5.77 -21.41
N THR A 77 8.24 -6.87 -21.64
CA THR A 77 8.30 -8.02 -20.71
C THR A 77 8.83 -7.63 -19.34
N LYS A 78 9.55 -6.51 -19.20
CA LYS A 78 10.00 -5.98 -17.91
C LYS A 78 8.86 -5.52 -16.99
N GLU A 79 7.73 -5.12 -17.55
CA GLU A 79 6.56 -4.61 -16.82
C GLU A 79 5.62 -5.74 -16.37
N ILE A 80 5.84 -6.95 -16.92
CA ILE A 80 5.08 -8.17 -16.61
C ILE A 80 6.00 -9.16 -15.93
N LYS A 81 5.87 -9.29 -14.61
CA LYS A 81 6.65 -10.26 -13.82
C LYS A 81 5.70 -11.23 -13.12
N MET A 82 5.88 -12.52 -13.37
CA MET A 82 5.00 -13.59 -12.84
C MET A 82 3.52 -13.32 -13.13
N ASN A 83 3.19 -12.90 -14.36
CA ASN A 83 1.83 -12.55 -14.78
C ASN A 83 1.19 -11.38 -14.01
N LYS A 84 1.93 -10.64 -13.19
CA LYS A 84 1.45 -9.42 -12.55
C LYS A 84 2.07 -8.18 -13.19
N LEU A 85 1.28 -7.12 -13.28
CA LEU A 85 1.73 -5.81 -13.72
C LEU A 85 2.51 -5.11 -12.60
N LYS A 86 3.67 -4.54 -12.96
CA LYS A 86 4.53 -3.79 -12.04
C LYS A 86 4.99 -2.48 -12.66
N ASN A 87 5.15 -1.46 -11.81
CA ASN A 87 5.68 -0.15 -12.16
C ASN A 87 4.89 0.56 -13.28
N VAL A 88 3.56 0.47 -13.19
CA VAL A 88 2.62 1.07 -14.16
C VAL A 88 2.10 2.38 -13.57
N SER A 89 2.41 3.51 -14.21
CA SER A 89 1.90 4.84 -13.82
C SER A 89 0.75 5.30 -14.72
N SER A 90 0.77 4.89 -15.98
CA SER A 90 -0.34 5.08 -16.92
C SER A 90 -0.50 3.85 -17.80
N MET A 91 -1.73 3.60 -18.25
CA MET A 91 -2.06 2.50 -19.12
C MET A 91 -3.13 2.94 -20.13
N VAL A 92 -3.00 2.47 -21.36
CA VAL A 92 -4.08 2.55 -22.35
C VAL A 92 -4.58 1.13 -22.56
N VAL A 93 -5.87 0.92 -22.31
CA VAL A 93 -6.56 -0.36 -22.52
C VAL A 93 -7.62 -0.22 -23.59
N GLU A 94 -7.83 -1.27 -24.38
CA GLU A 94 -8.99 -1.38 -25.25
C GLU A 94 -10.11 -2.07 -24.47
N ARG A 95 -11.24 -1.38 -24.31
CA ARG A 95 -12.47 -1.87 -23.69
C ARG A 95 -13.63 -1.72 -24.65
N ASN A 96 -14.27 -2.82 -25.03
CA ASN A 96 -15.39 -2.82 -25.98
C ASN A 96 -15.07 -2.09 -27.30
N GLY A 97 -13.84 -2.26 -27.83
CA GLY A 97 -13.37 -1.63 -29.07
C GLY A 97 -13.05 -0.13 -28.97
N LYS A 98 -13.02 0.44 -27.76
CA LYS A 98 -12.59 1.83 -27.52
C LYS A 98 -11.34 1.86 -26.65
N ASP A 99 -10.43 2.76 -26.98
CA ASP A 99 -9.25 3.03 -26.15
C ASP A 99 -9.64 3.90 -24.95
N VAL A 100 -9.29 3.42 -23.76
CA VAL A 100 -9.49 4.09 -22.47
C VAL A 100 -8.12 4.35 -21.86
N GLU A 101 -7.80 5.61 -21.59
CA GLU A 101 -6.59 6.00 -20.88
C GLU A 101 -6.86 6.00 -19.37
N LEU A 102 -6.09 5.18 -18.64
CA LEU A 102 -6.18 5.00 -17.20
C LEU A 102 -4.88 5.49 -16.56
N LYS A 103 -4.99 6.40 -15.60
CA LYS A 103 -3.86 6.88 -14.81
C LYS A 103 -3.86 6.20 -13.45
N LEU A 104 -2.78 5.49 -13.15
CA LEU A 104 -2.56 4.84 -11.86
C LEU A 104 -1.84 5.83 -10.95
N THR A 105 -2.59 6.83 -10.47
CA THR A 105 -2.07 7.83 -9.53
C THR A 105 -2.62 7.57 -8.13
N LEU A 106 -1.75 7.68 -7.12
CA LEU A 106 -2.10 7.56 -5.70
C LEU A 106 -3.09 8.63 -5.22
N PHE A 107 -3.33 9.68 -6.01
CA PHE A 107 -4.21 10.80 -5.69
C PHE A 107 -5.52 10.78 -6.50
N ASN A 108 -6.10 9.61 -6.72
CA ASN A 108 -7.50 9.51 -7.15
C ASN A 108 -8.42 9.50 -5.91
N ASP A 109 -9.66 10.00 -6.01
CA ASP A 109 -10.58 10.17 -4.86
C ASP A 109 -10.75 8.88 -4.02
N LYS A 110 -10.62 7.72 -4.67
CA LYS A 110 -10.71 6.40 -4.03
C LYS A 110 -9.48 6.00 -3.20
N ASN A 111 -8.29 6.50 -3.56
CA ASN A 111 -7.03 6.20 -2.86
C ASN A 111 -6.86 7.02 -1.56
N PHE A 112 -7.59 8.13 -1.43
CA PHE A 112 -7.61 8.96 -0.22
C PHE A 112 -8.08 8.15 1.01
N SER A 113 -9.16 7.38 0.85
CA SER A 113 -9.70 6.57 1.95
C SER A 113 -8.80 5.38 2.31
N THR A 114 -8.10 4.81 1.32
CA THR A 114 -7.39 3.54 1.49
C THR A 114 -5.97 3.72 2.03
N TYR A 115 -5.34 4.88 1.82
CA TYR A 115 -3.98 5.13 2.29
C TYR A 115 -3.86 6.36 3.20
N LEU A 116 -4.50 7.48 2.87
CA LEU A 116 -4.35 8.71 3.66
C LEU A 116 -5.00 8.60 5.04
N ILE A 117 -6.20 8.00 5.14
CA ILE A 117 -6.86 7.79 6.43
C ILE A 117 -6.05 6.87 7.35
N PRO A 118 -5.58 5.68 6.92
CA PRO A 118 -4.69 4.85 7.73
C PRO A 118 -3.40 5.55 8.15
N LEU A 119 -2.80 6.36 7.27
CA LEU A 119 -1.59 7.11 7.59
C LEU A 119 -1.85 8.16 8.69
N MET A 120 -2.95 8.90 8.60
CA MET A 120 -3.35 9.86 9.63
C MET A 120 -3.62 9.16 10.96
N PHE A 121 -4.33 8.02 10.94
CA PHE A 121 -4.57 7.21 12.13
C PHE A 121 -3.26 6.74 12.77
N TYR A 122 -2.29 6.28 11.98
CA TYR A 122 -0.97 5.89 12.46
C TYR A 122 -0.20 7.05 13.10
N ILE A 123 -0.24 8.26 12.51
CA ILE A 123 0.38 9.46 13.10
C ILE A 123 -0.23 9.79 14.47
N VAL A 124 -1.55 9.70 14.59
CA VAL A 124 -2.24 9.89 15.88
C VAL A 124 -1.82 8.82 16.89
N CYS A 125 -1.78 7.55 16.50
CA CYS A 125 -1.29 6.46 17.36
C CYS A 125 0.16 6.67 17.80
N LEU A 126 1.04 7.12 16.90
CA LEU A 126 2.42 7.48 17.24
C LEU A 126 2.48 8.57 18.30
N PHE A 127 1.70 9.64 18.12
CA PHE A 127 1.64 10.73 19.10
C PHE A 127 1.18 10.22 20.47
N CYS A 128 0.15 9.39 20.51
CA CYS A 128 -0.31 8.73 21.74
C CYS A 128 0.80 7.88 22.37
N CYS A 129 1.50 7.06 21.58
CA CYS A 129 2.60 6.22 22.07
C CYS A 129 3.73 7.07 22.71
N LEU A 130 4.12 8.18 22.08
CA LEU A 130 5.13 9.10 22.65
C LEU A 130 4.67 9.69 23.99
N PHE A 131 3.40 10.05 24.09
CA PHE A 131 2.81 10.57 25.32
C PHE A 131 2.79 9.52 26.44
N ILE A 132 2.39 8.29 26.11
CA ILE A 132 2.37 7.16 27.05
C ILE A 132 3.79 6.86 27.55
N ILE A 133 4.79 6.83 26.66
CA ILE A 133 6.19 6.60 27.04
C ILE A 133 6.67 7.68 28.01
N LYS A 134 6.39 8.96 27.73
CA LYS A 134 6.78 10.07 28.60
C LYS A 134 6.13 9.99 29.97
N ILE A 135 4.84 9.65 30.05
CA ILE A 135 4.14 9.48 31.33
C ILE A 135 4.69 8.28 32.11
N ASN A 136 5.00 7.19 31.41
CA ASN A 136 5.44 5.94 32.02
C ASN A 136 6.92 5.94 32.46
N GLU A 137 7.68 7.00 32.15
CA GLU A 137 9.11 7.09 32.49
C GLU A 137 9.39 7.00 33.99
N SER A 138 8.47 7.52 34.81
CA SER A 138 8.56 7.48 36.27
C SER A 138 7.88 6.26 36.89
N LYS A 139 6.92 5.63 36.19
CA LYS A 139 6.04 4.59 36.76
C LYS A 139 6.42 3.16 36.36
N ASP A 140 7.09 2.98 35.22
CA ASP A 140 7.52 1.69 34.65
C ASP A 140 6.41 0.61 34.63
N LEU A 141 5.17 1.02 34.32
CA LEU A 141 4.00 0.14 34.34
C LEU A 141 3.99 -0.76 33.09
N PRO A 142 3.81 -2.09 33.25
CA PRO A 142 3.71 -3.00 32.11
C PRO A 142 2.44 -2.78 31.28
N SER A 143 1.36 -2.26 31.88
CA SER A 143 0.12 -1.93 31.16
C SER A 143 0.32 -0.87 30.07
N ALA A 144 1.24 0.07 30.28
CA ALA A 144 1.59 1.08 29.28
C ALA A 144 2.23 0.43 28.03
N LEU A 145 3.08 -0.59 28.22
CA LEU A 145 3.68 -1.34 27.11
C LEU A 145 2.61 -2.11 26.33
N VAL A 146 1.66 -2.77 27.02
CA VAL A 146 0.56 -3.49 26.37
C VAL A 146 -0.30 -2.55 25.53
N LEU A 147 -0.61 -1.36 26.05
CA LEU A 147 -1.36 -0.35 25.31
C LEU A 147 -0.61 0.14 24.07
N ILE A 148 0.71 0.36 24.16
CA ILE A 148 1.54 0.74 23.01
C ILE A 148 1.54 -0.37 21.95
N ILE A 149 1.71 -1.63 22.35
CA ILE A 149 1.66 -2.78 21.43
C ILE A 149 0.31 -2.83 20.72
N PHE A 150 -0.79 -2.64 21.44
CA PHE A 150 -2.14 -2.60 20.86
C PHE A 150 -2.33 -1.47 19.85
N LEU A 151 -1.90 -0.25 20.19
CA LEU A 151 -2.01 0.91 19.29
C LEU A 151 -1.15 0.71 18.03
N LEU A 152 0.07 0.19 18.18
CA LEU A 152 0.95 -0.10 17.05
C LEU A 152 0.39 -1.23 16.18
N SER A 153 -0.11 -2.32 16.77
CA SER A 153 -0.66 -3.44 15.98
C SER A 153 -1.91 -3.02 15.21
N ALA A 154 -2.83 -2.27 15.83
CA ALA A 154 -4.04 -1.79 15.18
C ALA A 154 -3.74 -0.84 14.00
N SER A 155 -2.83 0.11 14.19
CA SER A 155 -2.46 1.07 13.14
C SER A 155 -1.64 0.45 12.01
N ILE A 156 -0.71 -0.46 12.33
CA ILE A 156 0.03 -1.23 11.32
C ILE A 156 -0.90 -2.12 10.50
N ALA A 157 -1.84 -2.81 11.14
CA ALA A 157 -2.82 -3.64 10.45
C ALA A 157 -3.63 -2.83 9.45
N TYR A 158 -4.03 -1.60 9.83
CA TYR A 158 -4.79 -0.73 8.95
C TYR A 158 -3.98 -0.24 7.73
N ILE A 159 -2.70 0.14 7.92
CA ILE A 159 -1.81 0.50 6.81
C ILE A 159 -1.53 -0.72 5.93
N SER A 160 -1.26 -1.88 6.53
CA SER A 160 -0.96 -3.11 5.80
C SER A 160 -2.13 -3.53 4.92
N ALA A 161 -3.38 -3.41 5.39
CA ALA A 161 -4.56 -3.71 4.59
C ALA A 161 -4.63 -2.84 3.32
N GLY A 162 -4.18 -1.59 3.37
CA GLY A 162 -4.12 -0.72 2.18
C GLY A 162 -3.01 -1.07 1.19
N VAL A 163 -2.00 -1.85 1.59
CA VAL A 163 -0.84 -2.21 0.75
C VAL A 163 -0.85 -3.68 0.31
N SER A 164 -1.52 -4.56 1.06
CA SER A 164 -1.65 -5.99 0.77
C SER A 164 -2.59 -6.26 -0.41
N VAL A 165 -2.11 -6.01 -1.63
CA VAL A 165 -2.80 -6.36 -2.88
C VAL A 165 -1.83 -6.93 -3.93
#